data_AF-H2KSM4-F1
#
_entry.id   AF-H2KSM4-F1
#
_cell.length_a   1.000
_cell.length_b   1.000
_cell.length_c   1.000
_cell.angle_alpha   90.00
_cell.angle_beta   90.00
_cell.angle_gamma   90.00
#
_symmetry.space_group_name_H-M   'P 1'
#
loop_
_entity.id
_entity.type
_entity.pdbx_description
1 polymer ?
#
loop_
_entity_poly.entity_id
_entity_poly.type
_entity_poly.pdbx_seq_one_letter_code
_entity_poly.pdbx_strand_id
1 'polypeptide(L)'
;MAYLKILEQKFETLDRNHDGKITLKELSEFLVAFGFQAGQAQEFMKKFDTNKDGVISKDEFLAAVRRSKPEKFTEAKLRAAFQKADKDKSGKISVKELMEFLKEHDHPVPRTKLEKWLKKHDKNKNGELEYEEFLAFVSEST
;
A
#
# COMPACT_ATOMS: atom_id res chain seq x y z
N MET A 1 9.79 -10.17 7.24
CA MET A 1 8.86 -9.83 8.35
C MET A 1 8.43 -8.35 8.33
N ALA A 2 8.44 -7.66 7.18
CA ALA A 2 8.09 -6.22 7.11
C ALA A 2 6.58 -5.97 6.96
N TYR A 3 5.86 -6.88 6.31
CA TYR A 3 4.43 -6.74 6.02
C TYR A 3 3.53 -6.65 7.26
N LEU A 4 3.82 -7.43 8.31
CA LEU A 4 3.07 -7.37 9.58
C LEU A 4 3.24 -6.02 10.27
N LYS A 5 4.46 -5.48 10.32
CA LYS A 5 4.73 -4.15 10.89
C LYS A 5 3.95 -3.03 10.20
N ILE A 6 3.84 -3.07 8.88
CA ILE A 6 3.10 -2.05 8.11
C ILE A 6 1.59 -2.16 8.40
N LEU A 7 1.05 -3.37 8.54
CA LEU A 7 -0.36 -3.58 8.87
C LEU A 7 -0.67 -3.19 10.32
N GLU A 8 0.25 -3.45 11.24
CA GLU A 8 0.14 -3.02 12.63
C GLU A 8 0.16 -1.49 12.73
N GLN A 9 1.07 -0.81 12.02
CA GLN A 9 1.07 0.66 11.96
C GLN A 9 -0.23 1.22 11.38
N LYS A 10 -0.80 0.59 10.34
CA LYS A 10 -2.10 0.99 9.79
C LYS A 10 -3.23 0.77 10.78
N PHE A 11 -3.21 -0.33 11.53
CA PHE A 11 -4.18 -0.59 12.59
C PHE A 11 -4.06 0.46 13.71
N GLU A 12 -2.86 0.79 14.14
CA GLU A 12 -2.61 1.83 15.15
C GLU A 12 -3.08 3.23 14.69
N THR A 13 -3.01 3.55 13.40
CA THR A 13 -3.58 4.81 12.89
C THR A 13 -5.11 4.85 12.87
N LEU A 14 -5.76 3.68 12.91
CA LEU A 14 -7.22 3.54 12.95
C LEU A 14 -7.75 3.46 14.40
N ASP A 15 -7.02 2.75 15.26
CA ASP A 15 -7.28 2.51 16.69
C ASP A 15 -6.84 3.73 17.51
N ARG A 16 -7.66 4.79 17.47
CA ARG A 16 -7.32 6.12 17.97
C ARG A 16 -7.21 6.17 19.50
N ASN A 17 -7.97 5.32 20.18
CA ASN A 17 -7.96 5.19 21.63
C ASN A 17 -6.99 4.09 22.12
N HIS A 18 -6.32 3.37 21.19
CA HIS A 18 -5.41 2.26 21.45
C HIS A 18 -6.04 1.14 22.32
N ASP A 19 -7.34 0.90 22.18
CA ASP A 19 -8.02 -0.17 22.91
C ASP A 19 -7.86 -1.54 22.23
N GLY A 20 -7.21 -1.57 21.07
CA GLY A 20 -6.96 -2.78 20.29
C GLY A 20 -8.16 -3.20 19.45
N LYS A 21 -9.15 -2.32 19.30
CA LYS A 21 -10.40 -2.55 18.58
C LYS A 21 -10.76 -1.28 17.81
N ILE A 22 -11.26 -1.46 16.59
CA ILE A 22 -11.74 -0.34 15.78
C ILE A 22 -13.26 -0.34 15.83
N THR A 23 -13.84 0.65 16.49
CA THR A 23 -15.30 0.82 16.49
C THR A 23 -15.80 1.41 15.17
N LEU A 24 -17.08 1.21 14.85
CA LEU A 24 -17.72 1.85 13.68
C LEU A 24 -17.50 3.38 13.69
N LYS A 25 -17.51 3.99 14.88
CA LYS A 25 -17.31 5.43 15.05
C LYS A 25 -15.90 5.84 14.65
N GLU A 26 -14.88 5.14 15.13
CA GLU A 26 -13.48 5.41 14.76
C GLU A 26 -13.22 5.18 13.28
N LEU A 27 -13.76 4.10 12.72
CA LEU A 27 -13.69 3.82 11.29
C LEU A 27 -14.34 4.93 10.45
N SER A 28 -15.50 5.42 10.88
CA SER A 28 -16.21 6.50 10.20
C SER A 28 -15.46 7.83 10.29
N GLU A 29 -14.92 8.18 11.46
CA GLU A 29 -14.11 9.38 11.63
C GLU A 29 -12.86 9.34 10.76
N PHE A 30 -12.21 8.18 10.67
CA PHE A 30 -11.06 7.96 9.80
C PHE A 30 -11.41 8.09 8.31
N LEU A 31 -12.49 7.45 7.86
CA LEU A 31 -12.93 7.51 6.47
C LEU A 31 -13.27 8.95 6.07
N VAL A 32 -13.98 9.69 6.92
CA VAL A 32 -14.28 11.10 6.69
C VAL A 32 -13.01 11.95 6.64
N ALA A 33 -12.05 11.70 7.53
CA ALA A 33 -10.75 12.39 7.52
C ALA A 33 -9.94 12.16 6.23
N PHE A 34 -10.15 11.01 5.57
CA PHE A 34 -9.56 10.67 4.27
C PHE A 34 -10.41 11.10 3.06
N GLY A 35 -11.52 11.80 3.28
CA GLY A 35 -12.40 12.29 2.21
C GLY A 35 -13.43 11.28 1.70
N PHE A 36 -13.62 10.17 2.39
CA PHE A 36 -14.68 9.20 2.13
C PHE A 36 -15.97 9.55 2.88
N GLN A 37 -17.11 9.00 2.43
CA GLN A 37 -18.39 9.23 3.09
C GLN A 37 -18.57 8.30 4.30
N ALA A 38 -19.11 8.82 5.39
CA ALA A 38 -19.41 8.06 6.61
C ALA A 38 -20.25 6.79 6.36
N GLY A 39 -21.13 6.80 5.34
CA GLY A 39 -21.92 5.63 4.96
C GLY A 39 -21.09 4.42 4.51
N GLN A 40 -19.86 4.64 4.03
CA GLN A 40 -18.96 3.57 3.63
C GLN A 40 -18.40 2.81 4.85
N ALA A 41 -18.35 3.43 6.03
CA ALA A 41 -17.91 2.77 7.25
C ALA A 41 -18.74 1.53 7.56
N GLN A 42 -20.05 1.55 7.30
CA GLN A 42 -20.91 0.38 7.50
C GLN A 42 -20.61 -0.76 6.52
N GLU A 43 -20.25 -0.46 5.28
CA GLU A 43 -19.85 -1.48 4.31
C GLU A 43 -18.50 -2.10 4.68
N PHE A 44 -17.55 -1.28 5.13
CA PHE A 44 -16.28 -1.77 5.66
C PHE A 44 -16.50 -2.60 6.91
N MET A 45 -17.34 -2.15 7.83
CA MET A 45 -17.70 -2.90 9.02
C MET A 45 -18.24 -4.27 8.66
N LYS A 46 -19.26 -4.36 7.81
CA LYS A 46 -19.86 -5.64 7.37
C LYS A 46 -18.88 -6.60 6.70
N LYS A 47 -17.80 -6.09 6.10
CA LYS A 47 -16.78 -6.91 5.44
C LYS A 47 -15.70 -7.39 6.39
N PHE A 48 -15.40 -6.62 7.43
CA PHE A 48 -14.27 -6.87 8.33
C PHE A 48 -14.74 -7.52 9.65
N ASP A 49 -15.84 -7.03 10.22
CA ASP A 49 -16.52 -7.55 11.40
C ASP A 49 -17.19 -8.90 11.06
N THR A 50 -16.45 -9.99 11.29
CA THR A 50 -16.86 -11.34 10.90
C THR A 50 -17.73 -11.97 11.97
N ASN A 51 -17.42 -11.68 13.24
CA ASN A 51 -18.20 -12.14 14.39
C ASN A 51 -19.48 -11.29 14.60
N LYS A 52 -19.60 -10.14 13.92
CA LYS A 52 -20.71 -9.17 14.01
C LYS A 52 -20.88 -8.59 15.41
N ASP A 53 -19.78 -8.41 16.13
CA ASP A 53 -19.81 -7.84 17.48
C ASP A 53 -19.79 -6.30 17.48
N GLY A 54 -19.77 -5.69 16.30
CA GLY A 54 -19.87 -4.24 16.14
C GLY A 54 -18.56 -3.49 16.39
N VAL A 55 -17.45 -4.23 16.49
CA VAL A 55 -16.08 -3.74 16.53
C VAL A 55 -15.20 -4.59 15.62
N ILE A 56 -14.14 -4.03 15.07
CA ILE A 56 -13.15 -4.80 14.29
C ILE A 56 -11.97 -5.05 15.22
N SER A 57 -11.82 -6.29 15.67
CA SER A 57 -10.67 -6.70 16.46
C SER A 57 -9.40 -6.76 15.61
N LYS A 58 -8.21 -6.67 16.21
CA LYS A 58 -6.93 -6.84 15.48
C LYS A 58 -6.88 -8.14 14.65
N ASP A 59 -7.40 -9.24 15.20
CA ASP A 59 -7.43 -10.53 14.51
C ASP A 59 -8.39 -10.49 13.31
N GLU A 60 -9.56 -9.87 13.46
CA GLU A 60 -10.52 -9.68 12.37
C GLU A 60 -10.01 -8.72 11.31
N PHE A 61 -9.32 -7.65 11.69
CA PHE A 61 -8.65 -6.76 10.76
C PHE A 61 -7.60 -7.52 9.95
N LEU A 62 -6.75 -8.32 10.59
CA LEU A 62 -5.75 -9.13 9.90
C LEU A 62 -6.39 -10.23 9.02
N ALA A 63 -7.44 -10.89 9.50
CA ALA A 63 -8.18 -11.91 8.77
C ALA A 63 -8.92 -11.30 7.57
N ALA A 64 -9.51 -10.12 7.74
CA ALA A 64 -10.19 -9.37 6.71
C ALA A 64 -9.19 -8.81 5.70
N VAL A 65 -8.03 -8.29 6.11
CA VAL A 65 -6.94 -7.89 5.20
C VAL A 65 -6.36 -9.09 4.44
N ARG A 66 -6.38 -10.28 5.04
CA ARG A 66 -6.01 -11.54 4.38
C ARG A 66 -7.08 -12.04 3.41
N ARG A 67 -8.38 -11.86 3.72
CA ARG A 67 -9.53 -12.31 2.91
C ARG A 67 -9.93 -11.33 1.81
N SER A 68 -10.04 -10.06 2.17
CA SER A 68 -10.08 -8.92 1.24
C SER A 68 -8.78 -8.99 0.50
N LYS A 69 -8.79 -9.39 -0.78
CA LYS A 69 -7.63 -9.18 -1.64
C LYS A 69 -7.24 -7.71 -1.45
N PRO A 70 -6.05 -7.38 -0.91
CA PRO A 70 -5.57 -6.03 -1.01
C PRO A 70 -5.22 -5.86 -2.48
N GLU A 71 -6.22 -5.49 -3.27
CA GLU A 71 -6.01 -5.19 -4.68
C GLU A 71 -5.03 -4.04 -4.86
N LYS A 72 -4.77 -3.29 -3.79
CA LYS A 72 -3.74 -2.27 -3.70
C LYS A 72 -2.67 -2.73 -2.69
N PHE A 73 -1.57 -3.26 -3.21
CA PHE A 73 -0.29 -3.39 -2.49
C PHE A 73 -0.15 -4.50 -1.43
N THR A 74 -0.31 -5.76 -1.82
CA THR A 74 0.43 -6.84 -1.14
C THR A 74 1.90 -6.80 -1.53
N GLU A 75 2.79 -7.18 -0.61
CA GLU A 75 4.22 -7.42 -0.91
C GLU A 75 4.36 -8.37 -2.11
N ALA A 76 3.51 -9.38 -2.24
CA ALA A 76 3.46 -10.27 -3.40
C ALA A 76 3.11 -9.57 -4.72
N LYS A 77 2.14 -8.64 -4.73
CA LYS A 77 1.80 -7.85 -5.93
C LYS A 77 2.88 -6.82 -6.26
N LEU A 78 3.47 -6.19 -5.24
CA LEU A 78 4.60 -5.28 -5.40
C LEU A 78 5.82 -6.00 -5.96
N ARG A 79 6.09 -7.21 -5.47
CA ARG A 79 7.14 -8.10 -5.96
C ARG A 79 6.85 -8.62 -7.36
N ALA A 80 5.60 -8.95 -7.67
CA ALA A 80 5.19 -9.33 -9.01
C ALA A 80 5.26 -8.14 -9.99
N ALA A 81 4.85 -6.94 -9.56
CA ALA A 81 4.99 -5.70 -10.33
C ALA A 81 6.46 -5.37 -10.57
N PHE A 82 7.30 -5.54 -9.54
CA PHE A 82 8.74 -5.36 -9.64
C PHE A 82 9.35 -6.35 -10.65
N GLN A 83 9.05 -7.65 -10.53
CA GLN A 83 9.50 -8.67 -11.50
C GLN A 83 8.94 -8.48 -12.91
N LYS A 84 7.78 -7.83 -13.04
CA LYS A 84 7.16 -7.55 -14.34
C LYS A 84 7.76 -6.30 -14.97
N ALA A 85 8.20 -5.34 -14.15
CA ALA A 85 8.95 -4.18 -14.58
C ALA A 85 10.39 -4.56 -14.96
N ASP A 86 11.07 -5.36 -14.13
CA ASP A 86 12.40 -5.93 -14.36
C ASP A 86 12.35 -7.02 -15.45
N LYS A 87 12.40 -6.58 -16.72
CA LYS A 87 12.32 -7.47 -17.88
C LYS A 87 13.61 -8.25 -18.06
N ASP A 88 14.74 -7.68 -17.69
CA ASP A 88 16.04 -8.32 -17.83
C ASP A 88 16.38 -9.27 -16.67
N LYS A 89 15.55 -9.27 -15.61
CA LYS A 89 15.72 -10.07 -14.39
C LYS A 89 17.04 -9.78 -13.68
N SER A 90 17.52 -8.54 -13.79
CA SER A 90 18.72 -8.08 -13.07
C SER A 90 18.51 -8.01 -11.56
N GLY A 91 17.24 -8.05 -11.10
CA GLY A 91 16.87 -7.78 -9.72
C GLY A 91 16.81 -6.28 -9.41
N LYS A 92 16.85 -5.43 -10.44
CA LYS A 92 16.78 -3.97 -10.38
C LYS A 92 15.87 -3.47 -11.51
N ILE A 93 15.29 -2.29 -11.36
CA ILE A 93 14.46 -1.68 -12.40
C ILE A 93 15.18 -0.46 -12.95
N SER A 94 15.61 -0.52 -14.20
CA SER A 94 16.15 0.65 -14.88
C SER A 94 15.07 1.71 -15.12
N VAL A 95 15.46 2.98 -15.27
CA VAL A 95 14.52 4.09 -15.58
C VAL A 95 13.66 3.79 -16.81
N LYS A 96 14.24 3.10 -17.80
CA LYS A 96 13.56 2.71 -19.04
C LYS A 96 12.47 1.67 -18.77
N GLU A 97 12.79 0.65 -17.98
CA GLU A 97 11.85 -0.41 -17.59
C GLU A 97 10.70 0.13 -16.74
N LEU A 98 11.00 0.99 -15.77
CA LEU A 98 9.97 1.63 -14.96
C LEU A 98 9.03 2.49 -15.82
N MET A 99 9.58 3.23 -16.79
CA MET A 99 8.79 4.05 -17.72
C MET A 99 7.87 3.20 -18.59
N GLU A 100 8.35 2.07 -19.12
CA GLU A 100 7.52 1.13 -19.87
C GLU A 100 6.44 0.50 -19.00
N PHE A 101 6.79 0.06 -17.78
CA PHE A 101 5.86 -0.54 -16.83
C PHE A 101 4.73 0.42 -16.43
N LEU A 102 5.07 1.67 -16.11
CA LEU A 102 4.12 2.72 -15.75
C LEU A 102 3.21 3.12 -16.92
N LYS A 103 3.74 3.12 -18.15
CA LYS A 103 2.96 3.35 -19.37
C LYS A 103 1.98 2.19 -19.65
N GLU A 104 2.37 0.95 -19.39
CA GLU A 104 1.50 -0.24 -19.56
C GLU A 104 0.33 -0.26 -18.55
N HIS A 105 0.50 0.39 -17.40
CA HIS A 105 -0.49 0.44 -16.31
C HIS A 105 -1.28 1.76 -16.23
N ASP A 106 -1.39 2.50 -17.34
CA ASP A 106 -2.17 3.75 -17.45
C ASP A 106 -1.72 4.86 -16.47
N HIS A 107 -0.46 4.82 -16.05
CA HIS A 107 0.16 5.83 -15.16
C HIS A 107 1.44 6.38 -15.77
N PRO A 108 1.41 7.02 -16.95
CA PRO A 108 2.62 7.50 -17.62
C PRO A 108 3.29 8.60 -16.80
N VAL A 109 4.44 8.28 -16.20
CA VAL A 109 5.28 9.25 -15.51
C VAL A 109 6.39 9.72 -16.46
N PRO A 110 6.58 11.03 -16.65
CA PRO A 110 7.64 11.54 -17.52
C PRO A 110 9.02 11.20 -16.97
N ARG A 111 9.95 10.83 -17.86
CA ARG A 111 11.33 10.48 -17.52
C ARG A 111 12.02 11.50 -16.62
N THR A 112 11.79 12.80 -16.86
CA THR A 112 12.37 13.88 -16.04
C THR A 112 11.93 13.83 -14.57
N LYS A 113 10.71 13.36 -14.29
CA LYS A 113 10.21 13.16 -12.92
C LYS A 113 10.83 11.90 -12.30
N LEU A 114 10.93 10.82 -13.06
CA LEU A 114 11.62 9.60 -12.63
C LEU A 114 13.09 9.88 -12.32
N GLU A 115 13.83 10.56 -13.21
CA GLU A 115 15.24 10.92 -13.00
C GLU A 115 15.43 11.84 -11.78
N LYS A 116 14.53 12.80 -11.54
CA LYS A 116 14.57 13.63 -10.34
C LYS A 116 14.31 12.83 -9.06
N TRP A 117 13.32 11.94 -9.09
CA TRP A 117 13.00 11.08 -7.96
C TRP A 117 14.16 10.10 -7.68
N LEU A 118 14.67 9.47 -8.74
CA LEU A 118 15.80 8.55 -8.68
C LEU A 118 17.03 9.28 -8.13
N LYS A 119 17.41 10.44 -8.65
CA LYS A 119 18.55 11.21 -8.12
C LYS A 119 18.43 11.57 -6.63
N LYS A 120 17.21 11.61 -6.08
CA LYS A 120 16.93 11.92 -4.68
C LYS A 120 16.89 10.66 -3.79
N HIS A 121 16.45 9.54 -4.33
CA HIS A 121 16.21 8.29 -3.57
C HIS A 121 17.21 7.18 -3.86
N ASP A 122 17.92 7.24 -4.99
CA ASP A 122 19.02 6.37 -5.42
C ASP A 122 20.23 6.58 -4.52
N LYS A 123 20.29 5.77 -3.46
CA LYS A 123 21.36 5.86 -2.45
C LYS A 123 22.68 5.31 -2.97
N ASN A 124 22.62 4.30 -3.83
CA ASN A 124 23.80 3.62 -4.34
C ASN A 124 24.37 4.31 -5.61
N LYS A 125 23.62 5.26 -6.19
CA LYS A 125 23.93 6.02 -7.41
C LYS A 125 24.19 5.15 -8.64
N ASN A 126 23.58 3.98 -8.70
CA ASN A 126 23.73 3.07 -9.83
C ASN A 126 22.80 3.43 -11.00
N GLY A 127 21.85 4.35 -10.81
CA GLY A 127 20.90 4.73 -11.85
C GLY A 127 19.73 3.74 -12.03
N GLU A 128 19.53 2.81 -11.10
CA GLU A 128 18.53 1.74 -11.15
C GLU A 128 17.76 1.68 -9.82
N LEU A 129 16.47 1.34 -9.83
CA LEU A 129 15.72 1.13 -8.59
C LEU A 129 15.90 -0.29 -8.08
N GLU A 130 16.37 -0.41 -6.86
CA GLU A 130 16.26 -1.66 -6.10
C GLU A 130 14.83 -1.87 -5.57
N TYR A 131 14.52 -3.09 -5.13
CA TYR A 131 13.18 -3.42 -4.62
C TYR A 131 12.73 -2.49 -3.48
N GLU A 132 13.62 -2.16 -2.55
CA GLU A 132 13.31 -1.27 -1.43
C GLU A 132 13.02 0.17 -1.88
N GLU A 133 13.71 0.64 -2.91
CA GLU A 133 13.51 1.97 -3.49
C GLU A 133 12.20 2.02 -4.30
N PHE A 134 11.89 0.96 -5.04
CA PHE A 134 10.60 0.81 -5.72
C PHE A 134 9.42 0.88 -4.73
N LEU A 135 9.53 0.26 -3.56
CA LEU A 135 8.51 0.37 -2.51
C LEU A 135 8.31 1.81 -2.05
N ALA A 136 9.40 2.56 -1.85
CA ALA A 136 9.33 3.97 -1.48
C ALA A 136 8.67 4.80 -2.58
N PHE A 137 9.04 4.58 -3.86
CA PHE A 137 8.45 5.29 -5.00
C PHE A 137 6.93 5.10 -5.08
N VAL A 138 6.48 3.85 -4.95
CA VAL A 138 5.07 3.48 -5.00
C VAL A 138 4.31 4.07 -3.82
N SER A 139 4.92 4.11 -2.63
CA SER A 139 4.32 4.71 -1.43
C SER A 139 4.23 6.23 -1.49
N GLU A 140 5.10 6.90 -2.24
CA GLU A 140 5.16 8.37 -2.34
C GLU A 140 4.32 8.92 -3.51
N SER A 141 3.93 8.06 -4.47
CA SER A 141 3.07 8.43 -5.62
C SER A 141 1.57 8.19 -5.38
N THR A 142 1.16 7.76 -4.18
CA THR A 142 -0.25 7.64 -3.75
C THR A 142 -0.60 8.79 -2.82
#